data_AF-A0A1F5HKP3-F1
#
_entry.id   AF-A0A1F5HKP3-F1
#
_cell.length_a   1.000
_cell.length_b   1.000
_cell.length_c   1.000
_cell.angle_alpha   90.00
_cell.angle_beta   90.00
_cell.angle_gamma   90.00
#
_symmetry.space_group_name_H-M   'P 1'
#
loop_
_entity.id
_entity.type
_entity.pdbx_description
1 polymer ?
#
loop_
_entity_poly.entity_id
_entity_poly.type
_entity_poly.pdbx_seq_one_letter_code
_entity_poly.pdbx_strand_id
1 'polypeptide(L)'
;MIEEDLAKRHLNGNCDRVAWPGTSKDYDNVLQTAKLSLKLHNPDELYIYEHEDCGAYGQDNSEKTHRQNATKLANSLQEIRPTLEVTTLIATFKGIKPL
;
A
#
# COMPACT_ATOMS: atom_id res chain seq x y z
N MET A 1 10.11 9.40 -6.83
CA MET A 1 8.63 9.40 -6.96
C MET A 1 7.92 9.08 -5.64
N ILE A 2 7.95 7.84 -5.11
CA ILE A 2 7.28 7.55 -3.81
C ILE A 2 7.88 8.40 -2.68
N GLU A 3 9.21 8.52 -2.60
CA GLU A 3 9.87 9.42 -1.61
C GLU A 3 9.41 10.87 -1.70
N GLU A 4 9.17 11.36 -2.91
CA GLU A 4 8.71 12.75 -3.12
C GLU A 4 7.25 12.91 -2.68
N ASP A 5 6.42 11.89 -2.89
CA ASP A 5 5.03 11.90 -2.41
C ASP A 5 4.96 11.82 -0.89
N LEU A 6 5.77 10.96 -0.27
CA LEU A 6 5.93 10.91 1.19
C LEU A 6 6.42 12.25 1.75
N ALA A 7 7.38 12.91 1.09
CA ALA A 7 7.85 14.23 1.47
C ALA A 7 6.73 15.28 1.40
N LYS A 8 5.94 15.29 0.32
CA LYS A 8 4.78 16.20 0.15
C LYS A 8 3.70 15.99 1.20
N ARG A 9 3.58 14.77 1.73
CA ARG A 9 2.66 14.41 2.82
C ARG A 9 3.25 14.60 4.22
N HIS A 10 4.51 15.06 4.33
CA HIS A 10 5.24 15.17 5.59
C HIS A 10 5.42 13.83 6.35
N LEU A 11 5.41 12.71 5.64
CA LEU A 11 5.52 11.36 6.21
C LEU A 11 6.96 10.84 6.32
N ASN A 12 7.94 11.54 5.73
CA ASN A 12 9.35 11.15 5.83
C ASN A 12 9.82 11.13 7.29
N GLY A 13 10.18 9.94 7.79
CA GLY A 13 10.59 9.74 9.17
C GLY A 13 9.45 9.71 10.19
N ASN A 14 8.20 9.90 9.75
CA ASN A 14 7.00 9.98 10.59
C ASN A 14 6.01 8.84 10.30
N CYS A 15 6.43 7.78 9.63
CA CYS A 15 5.59 6.63 9.31
C CYS A 15 6.35 5.31 9.46
N ASP A 16 5.61 4.24 9.76
CA ASP A 16 6.11 2.89 9.53
C ASP A 16 6.20 2.65 8.03
N ARG A 17 7.39 2.25 7.56
CA ARG A 17 7.62 1.97 6.15
C ARG A 17 7.78 0.47 5.93
N VAL A 18 6.87 -0.10 5.16
CA VAL A 18 6.94 -1.49 4.71
C VAL A 18 7.17 -1.50 3.20
N ALA A 19 8.30 -2.03 2.76
CA ALA A 19 8.60 -2.27 1.35
C ALA A 19 8.66 -3.79 1.12
N TRP A 20 7.80 -4.30 0.25
CA TRP A 20 7.63 -5.74 0.06
C TRP A 20 7.45 -6.08 -1.43
N PRO A 21 8.11 -7.13 -1.96
CA PRO A 21 7.93 -7.53 -3.35
C PRO A 21 6.46 -7.87 -3.67
N GLY A 22 5.86 -7.12 -4.59
CA GLY A 22 4.47 -7.32 -4.99
C GLY A 22 3.42 -6.76 -4.03
N THR A 23 3.81 -6.09 -2.93
CA THR A 23 2.91 -5.39 -2.00
C THR A 23 1.61 -6.19 -1.73
N SER A 24 0.47 -5.79 -2.28
CA SER A 24 -0.82 -6.41 -2.01
C SER A 24 -1.00 -7.79 -2.64
N LYS A 25 -0.15 -8.17 -3.62
CA LYS A 25 -0.09 -9.53 -4.16
C LYS A 25 0.38 -10.55 -3.13
N ASP A 26 1.40 -10.22 -2.33
CA ASP A 26 1.84 -11.07 -1.22
C ASP A 26 1.01 -10.78 0.03
N TYR A 27 -0.29 -11.01 -0.14
CA TYR A 27 -1.35 -10.55 0.74
C TYR A 27 -1.14 -10.97 2.19
N ASP A 28 -0.84 -12.23 2.45
CA ASP A 28 -0.76 -12.75 3.83
C ASP A 28 0.42 -12.13 4.59
N ASN A 29 1.60 -12.03 3.95
CA ASN A 29 2.79 -11.46 4.59
C ASN A 29 2.62 -9.96 4.85
N VAL A 30 2.09 -9.21 3.88
CA VAL A 30 1.89 -7.77 4.03
C VAL A 30 0.77 -7.47 5.04
N LEU A 31 -0.33 -8.23 5.02
CA LEU A 31 -1.40 -8.09 6.01
C LEU A 31 -0.91 -8.34 7.43
N GLN A 32 -0.08 -9.37 7.66
CA GLN A 32 0.49 -9.63 8.98
C GLN A 32 1.42 -8.51 9.44
N THR A 33 2.23 -7.96 8.54
CA THR A 33 3.12 -6.83 8.84
C THR A 33 2.32 -5.57 9.17
N ALA A 34 1.29 -5.26 8.38
CA ALA A 34 0.41 -4.11 8.62
C ALA A 34 -0.38 -4.26 9.94
N LYS A 35 -0.87 -5.46 10.27
CA LYS A 35 -1.49 -5.77 11.57
C LYS A 35 -0.54 -5.50 12.74
N LEU A 36 0.74 -5.83 12.59
CA LEU A 36 1.74 -5.57 13.61
C LEU A 36 1.94 -4.07 13.83
N SER A 37 2.06 -3.29 12.75
CA SER A 37 2.11 -1.82 12.82
C SER A 37 0.86 -1.23 13.49
N LEU A 38 -0.34 -1.67 13.08
CA LEU A 38 -1.61 -1.27 13.72
C LEU A 38 -1.61 -1.54 15.23
N LYS A 39 -1.09 -2.70 15.65
CA LYS A 39 -1.02 -3.08 17.06
C LYS A 39 0.01 -2.25 17.85
N LEU A 40 1.16 -1.95 17.26
CA LEU A 40 2.28 -1.31 17.97
C LEU A 40 2.17 0.21 18.01
N HIS A 41 1.76 0.83 16.90
CA HIS A 41 1.82 2.28 16.72
C HIS A 41 0.45 2.92 16.43
N ASN A 42 -0.59 2.11 16.18
CA ASN A 42 -1.97 2.57 16.00
C ASN A 42 -2.14 3.77 15.04
N PRO A 43 -1.58 3.75 13.81
CA PRO A 43 -1.65 4.86 12.86
C PRO A 43 -3.08 5.10 12.36
N ASP A 44 -3.45 6.37 12.20
CA ASP A 44 -4.77 6.77 11.71
C ASP A 44 -4.93 6.64 10.18
N GLU A 45 -3.81 6.70 9.46
CA GLU A 45 -3.74 6.63 8.01
C GLU A 45 -2.85 5.47 7.55
N LEU A 46 -3.21 4.87 6.42
CA LEU A 46 -2.41 3.86 5.74
C LEU A 46 -2.41 4.09 4.22
N TYR A 47 -1.22 4.05 3.64
CA TYR A 47 -1.00 4.21 2.20
C TYR A 47 -0.50 2.90 1.60
N ILE A 48 -1.25 2.36 0.62
CA ILE A 48 -0.83 1.20 -0.16
C ILE A 48 -0.32 1.71 -1.51
N TYR A 49 0.99 1.65 -1.70
CA TYR A 49 1.63 1.96 -2.98
C TYR A 49 1.87 0.68 -3.78
N GLU A 50 1.14 0.56 -4.87
CA GLU A 50 1.48 -0.32 -5.99
C GLU A 50 2.41 0.41 -6.96
N HIS A 51 3.00 -0.30 -7.91
CA HIS A 51 3.71 0.33 -9.02
C HIS A 51 3.51 -0.46 -10.32
N GLU A 52 3.51 0.25 -11.44
CA GLU A 52 3.48 -0.42 -12.75
C GLU A 52 4.81 -1.12 -13.04
N ASP A 53 4.77 -2.06 -13.98
CA ASP A 53 5.92 -2.91 -14.32
C ASP A 53 6.49 -3.66 -13.08
N CYS A 54 5.60 -4.10 -12.19
CA CYS A 54 5.98 -4.90 -11.03
C CYS A 54 6.35 -6.34 -11.40
N GLY A 55 7.65 -6.67 -11.34
CA GLY A 55 8.14 -8.02 -11.64
C GLY A 55 7.50 -9.14 -10.80
N ALA A 56 7.02 -8.83 -9.59
CA ALA A 56 6.31 -9.79 -8.75
C ALA A 56 4.94 -10.20 -9.32
N TYR A 57 4.31 -9.35 -10.14
CA TYR A 57 3.03 -9.65 -10.79
C TYR A 57 3.17 -10.52 -12.04
N GLY A 58 4.36 -10.57 -12.64
CA GLY A 58 4.64 -11.42 -13.80
C GLY A 58 3.73 -11.11 -14.98
N GLN A 59 3.05 -12.14 -15.51
CA GLN A 59 2.18 -12.00 -16.69
C GLN A 59 0.91 -11.18 -16.42
N ASP A 60 0.42 -11.16 -15.18
CA ASP A 60 -0.81 -10.45 -14.81
C ASP A 60 -0.49 -9.17 -14.02
N ASN A 61 0.17 -8.23 -14.70
CA ASN A 61 0.67 -6.97 -14.15
C ASN A 61 -0.23 -5.79 -14.54
N SER A 62 -1.54 -6.05 -14.69
CA SER A 62 -2.48 -5.01 -15.10
C SER A 62 -2.84 -4.10 -13.93
N GLU A 63 -3.13 -2.83 -14.20
CA GLU A 63 -3.63 -1.89 -13.17
C GLU A 63 -4.89 -2.46 -12.49
N LYS A 64 -5.74 -3.17 -13.24
CA LYS A 64 -6.92 -3.85 -12.69
C LYS A 64 -6.55 -4.87 -11.62
N THR A 65 -5.51 -5.66 -11.85
CA THR A 65 -5.04 -6.68 -10.91
C THR A 65 -4.40 -6.04 -9.67
N HIS A 66 -3.59 -4.99 -9.85
CA HIS A 66 -3.07 -4.19 -8.74
C HIS A 66 -4.20 -3.62 -7.88
N ARG A 67 -5.21 -2.99 -8.51
CA ARG A 67 -6.39 -2.45 -7.83
C ARG A 67 -7.14 -3.51 -7.04
N GLN A 68 -7.41 -4.66 -7.64
CA GLN A 68 -8.12 -5.75 -6.96
C GLN A 68 -7.39 -6.23 -5.71
N ASN A 69 -6.07 -6.42 -5.79
CA ASN A 69 -5.26 -6.84 -4.66
C ASN A 69 -5.18 -5.74 -3.59
N ALA A 70 -4.96 -4.49 -3.98
CA ALA A 70 -4.87 -3.36 -3.06
C ALA A 70 -6.21 -3.12 -2.34
N THR A 71 -7.34 -3.20 -3.04
CA THR A 71 -8.69 -3.12 -2.45
C THR A 71 -8.93 -4.27 -1.47
N LYS A 72 -8.53 -5.50 -1.80
CA LYS A 72 -8.64 -6.64 -0.87
C LYS A 72 -7.86 -6.38 0.42
N LEU A 73 -6.61 -5.94 0.32
CA LEU A 73 -5.78 -5.61 1.47
C LEU A 73 -6.36 -4.46 2.29
N ALA A 74 -6.82 -3.38 1.63
CA ALA A 74 -7.46 -2.24 2.27
C ALA A 74 -8.70 -2.66 3.08
N ASN A 75 -9.61 -3.41 2.46
CA ASN A 75 -10.84 -3.88 3.11
C ASN A 75 -10.53 -4.69 4.36
N SER A 76 -9.58 -5.63 4.29
CA SER A 76 -9.21 -6.45 5.45
C SER A 76 -8.58 -5.64 6.58
N LEU A 77 -7.85 -4.57 6.28
CA LEU A 77 -7.31 -3.66 7.30
C LEU A 77 -8.40 -2.78 7.93
N GLN A 78 -9.38 -2.36 7.13
CA GLN A 78 -10.54 -1.60 7.64
C GLN A 78 -11.52 -2.48 8.44
N GLU A 79 -11.65 -3.76 8.12
CA GLU A 79 -12.39 -4.72 8.98
C GLU A 79 -11.76 -4.83 10.38
N ILE A 80 -10.43 -4.74 10.47
CA ILE A 80 -9.69 -4.80 11.73
C ILE A 80 -9.78 -3.46 12.47
N ARG A 81 -9.68 -2.35 11.74
CA ARG A 81 -9.78 -0.99 12.28
C ARG A 81 -10.71 -0.15 11.38
N PRO A 82 -12.02 -0.08 11.69
CA PRO A 82 -13.00 0.62 10.85
C PRO A 82 -12.76 2.13 10.69
N THR A 83 -12.00 2.75 11.60
CA THR A 83 -11.62 4.16 11.53
C THR A 83 -10.31 4.41 10.79
N LEU A 84 -9.67 3.37 10.25
CA LEU A 84 -8.42 3.51 9.49
C LEU A 84 -8.71 4.13 8.11
N GLU A 85 -8.08 5.26 7.84
CA GLU A 85 -8.13 5.89 6.52
C GLU A 85 -7.14 5.19 5.59
N VAL A 86 -7.63 4.51 4.56
CA VAL A 86 -6.78 3.76 3.63
C VAL A 86 -6.82 4.41 2.24
N THR A 87 -5.64 4.81 1.75
CA THR A 87 -5.46 5.32 0.38
C THR A 87 -4.67 4.32 -0.45
N THR A 88 -5.21 3.95 -1.62
CA THR A 88 -4.51 3.09 -2.58
C THR A 88 -4.01 3.92 -3.77
N LEU A 89 -2.73 3.76 -4.10
CA LEU A 89 -2.02 4.55 -5.10
C LEU A 89 -1.23 3.61 -6.02
N ILE A 90 -1.00 4.02 -7.26
CA ILE A 90 -0.06 3.36 -8.16
C ILE A 90 0.98 4.37 -8.67
N ALA A 91 2.25 4.03 -8.49
CA ALA A 91 3.36 4.74 -9.10
C ALA A 91 3.55 4.27 -10.55
N THR A 92 3.46 5.21 -11.49
CA THR A 92 3.70 4.99 -12.91
C THR A 92 4.92 5.77 -13.37
N PHE A 93 5.46 5.51 -14.55
CA PHE A 93 6.50 6.29 -15.21
C PHE A 93 6.08 7.76 -15.43
N LYS A 94 4.79 8.08 -15.36
CA LYS A 94 4.25 9.44 -15.52
C LYS A 94 3.94 10.15 -14.20
N GLY A 95 4.00 9.44 -13.07
CA GLY A 95 3.60 9.99 -11.78
C GLY A 95 2.80 9.01 -10.93
N ILE A 96 2.50 9.43 -9.70
CA ILE A 96 1.60 8.71 -8.80
C ILE A 96 0.17 9.16 -9.08
N LYS A 97 -0.73 8.19 -9.13
CA LYS A 97 -2.18 8.43 -9.22
C LYS A 97 -2.91 7.50 -8.26
N PRO A 98 -4.15 7.84 -7.87
CA PRO A 98 -5.03 6.89 -7.20
C PRO A 98 -5.16 5.60 -8.01
N LEU A 99 -5.19 4.46 -7.30
CA LEU A 99 -5.83 3.27 -7.83
C LEU A 99 -7.32 3.50 -7.73
#